data_AF-A0A0R2V9R4-F1
#
_entry.id   AF-A0A0R2V9R4-F1
#
_cell.length_a   1.000
_cell.length_b   1.000
_cell.length_c   1.000
_cell.angle_alpha   90.00
_cell.angle_beta   90.00
_cell.angle_gamma   90.00
#
_symmetry.space_group_name_H-M   'P 1'
#
loop_
_entity.id
_entity.type
_entity.pdbx_description
1 polymer ?
#
loop_
_entity_poly.entity_id
_entity_poly.type
_entity_poly.pdbx_seq_one_letter_code
_entity_poly.pdbx_strand_id
1 'polypeptide(L)'
;MGHEIFTYFPEEINHINERKFLPQGNGALTFHKLINEIQMFLHDWELNKKREKAGSYPANTLWFSGGGQLPVKVRDSSQKKTILTNLKLFQNVNLLFPEIQMSTYNHNETFKALKYDSAYFHFNSDEYLSRYLDYFFDELKSKKYKKIALRIVVGNACLLITTSSLGKFKFWKAKKVISELFNAS
;
A
#
# COMPACT_ATOMS: atom_id res chain seq x y z
N MET A 1 28.69 0.30 0.41
CA MET A 1 28.04 0.04 -0.89
C MET A 1 27.00 -1.03 -0.65
N GLY A 2 25.72 -0.75 -0.89
CA GLY A 2 24.68 -1.76 -0.71
C GLY A 2 24.85 -2.86 -1.75
N HIS A 3 24.93 -4.11 -1.31
CA HIS A 3 24.92 -5.24 -2.24
C HIS A 3 23.56 -5.29 -2.93
N GLU A 4 23.54 -5.11 -4.24
CA GLU A 4 22.31 -5.20 -5.02
C GLU A 4 21.80 -6.65 -4.97
N ILE A 5 20.56 -6.81 -4.51
CA ILE A 5 19.88 -8.11 -4.39
C ILE A 5 18.58 -8.01 -5.16
N PHE A 6 18.35 -8.99 -6.02
CA PHE A 6 17.12 -9.12 -6.79
C PHE A 6 16.32 -10.31 -6.27
N THR A 7 15.03 -10.10 -6.08
CA THR A 7 14.06 -11.09 -5.60
C THR A 7 12.80 -10.97 -6.43
N TYR A 8 12.01 -12.04 -6.52
CA TYR A 8 10.71 -12.02 -7.16
C TYR A 8 9.60 -11.90 -6.12
N PHE A 9 8.52 -11.23 -6.46
CA PHE A 9 7.28 -11.28 -5.69
C PHE A 9 6.56 -12.61 -5.93
N PRO A 10 5.74 -13.09 -4.96
CA PRO A 10 4.97 -14.32 -5.12
C PRO A 10 4.15 -14.39 -6.41
N GLU A 11 3.61 -13.27 -6.86
CA GLU A 11 2.77 -13.15 -8.06
C GLU A 11 3.58 -13.37 -9.36
N GLU A 12 4.89 -13.14 -9.33
CA GLU A 12 5.77 -13.25 -10.50
C GLU A 12 6.24 -14.69 -10.73
N ILE A 13 6.21 -15.54 -9.71
CA ILE A 13 6.84 -16.87 -9.71
C ILE A 13 6.26 -17.79 -10.78
N ASN A 14 4.94 -17.73 -10.99
CA ASN A 14 4.25 -18.57 -11.98
C ASN A 14 4.70 -18.28 -13.42
N HIS A 15 5.43 -17.18 -13.64
CA HIS A 15 5.92 -16.75 -14.94
C HIS A 15 7.44 -16.95 -15.12
N ILE A 16 8.14 -17.48 -14.11
CA ILE A 16 9.59 -17.66 -14.14
C ILE A 16 9.93 -19.10 -14.55
N ASN A 17 10.63 -19.23 -15.68
CA ASN A 17 11.16 -20.52 -16.12
C ASN A 17 12.28 -21.01 -15.16
N GLU A 18 12.32 -22.33 -14.93
CA GLU A 18 13.43 -23.03 -14.25
C GLU A 18 13.64 -22.80 -12.74
N ARG A 19 12.60 -22.50 -11.94
CA ARG A 19 12.73 -22.42 -10.46
C ARG A 19 13.85 -21.47 -9.99
N LYS A 20 14.21 -20.45 -10.77
CA LYS A 20 15.21 -19.43 -10.38
C LYS A 20 14.59 -18.40 -9.44
N PHE A 21 14.10 -18.87 -8.31
CA PHE A 21 13.38 -18.04 -7.34
C PHE A 21 14.22 -17.59 -6.14
N LEU A 22 15.44 -18.12 -6.00
CA LEU A 22 16.33 -17.68 -4.93
C LEU A 22 16.84 -16.26 -5.21
N PRO A 23 17.14 -15.48 -4.15
CA PRO A 23 17.73 -14.15 -4.29
C PRO A 23 18.98 -14.18 -5.19
N GLN A 24 19.14 -13.16 -6.03
CA GLN A 24 20.25 -13.02 -6.98
C GLN A 24 21.06 -11.74 -6.70
N GLY A 25 22.24 -11.62 -7.29
CA GLY A 25 23.11 -10.45 -7.14
C GLY A 25 24.17 -10.59 -6.05
N ASN A 26 24.88 -9.49 -5.76
CA ASN A 26 26.09 -9.49 -4.95
C ASN A 26 25.87 -9.90 -3.48
N GLY A 27 24.62 -9.83 -2.98
CA GLY A 27 24.26 -10.24 -1.63
C GLY A 27 23.56 -11.60 -1.54
N ALA A 28 23.41 -12.33 -2.66
CA ALA A 28 22.61 -13.54 -2.74
C ALA A 28 23.05 -14.64 -1.77
N LEU A 29 24.36 -14.88 -1.64
CA LEU A 29 24.90 -15.97 -0.81
C LEU A 29 24.50 -15.83 0.67
N THR A 30 24.44 -14.60 1.19
CA THR A 30 24.00 -14.36 2.57
C THR A 30 22.54 -14.77 2.76
N PHE A 31 21.68 -14.43 1.80
CA PHE A 31 20.28 -14.80 1.84
C PHE A 31 20.07 -16.30 1.62
N HIS A 32 20.86 -16.95 0.75
CA HIS A 32 20.79 -18.40 0.56
C HIS A 32 21.14 -19.15 1.85
N LYS A 33 22.19 -18.73 2.56
CA LYS A 33 22.54 -19.29 3.87
C LYS A 33 21.40 -19.12 4.88
N LEU A 34 20.85 -17.91 4.99
CA LEU A 34 19.73 -17.64 5.89
C LEU A 34 18.49 -18.47 5.55
N ILE A 35 18.13 -18.58 4.26
CA ILE A 35 17.01 -19.42 3.80
C ILE A 35 17.25 -20.87 4.19
N ASN A 36 18.44 -21.41 3.96
CA ASN A 36 18.77 -22.80 4.31
C ASN A 36 18.69 -23.04 5.83
N GLU A 37 19.22 -22.12 6.65
CA GLU A 37 19.13 -22.20 8.11
C GLU A 37 17.68 -22.18 8.59
N ILE A 38 16.85 -21.29 8.04
CA ILE A 38 15.41 -21.22 8.32
C ILE A 38 14.73 -22.51 7.90
N GLN A 39 15.06 -23.07 6.74
CA GLN A 39 14.49 -24.32 6.26
C GLN A 39 14.81 -25.47 7.20
N MET A 40 16.06 -25.59 7.63
CA MET A 40 16.47 -26.60 8.62
C MET A 40 15.72 -26.42 9.95
N PHE A 41 15.58 -25.18 10.43
CA PHE A 41 14.85 -24.88 11.66
C PHE A 41 13.35 -25.22 11.56
N LEU A 42 12.70 -24.86 10.45
CA LEU A 42 11.26 -25.05 10.27
C LEU A 42 10.87 -26.50 9.93
N HIS A 43 11.79 -27.28 9.35
CA HIS A 43 11.54 -28.67 8.96
C HIS A 43 11.02 -29.51 10.13
N ASP A 44 11.64 -29.37 11.31
CA ASP A 44 11.29 -30.19 12.48
C ASP A 44 10.23 -29.55 13.38
N TRP A 45 9.67 -28.41 12.98
CA TRP A 45 8.74 -27.66 13.81
C TRP A 45 7.43 -28.42 14.01
N GLU A 46 7.00 -28.55 15.27
CA GLU A 46 5.78 -29.27 15.66
C GLU A 46 4.53 -28.79 14.92
N LEU A 47 4.47 -27.50 14.55
CA LEU A 47 3.38 -26.97 13.77
C LEU A 47 3.31 -27.60 12.37
N ASN A 48 4.45 -27.82 11.70
CA ASN A 48 4.50 -28.46 10.39
C ASN A 48 4.10 -29.93 10.46
N LYS A 49 4.51 -30.64 11.51
CA LYS A 49 4.04 -32.02 11.77
C LYS A 49 2.52 -32.10 11.93
N LYS A 50 1.91 -31.11 12.59
CA LYS A 50 0.44 -31.01 12.71
C LYS A 50 -0.23 -30.69 11.38
N ARG A 51 0.34 -29.79 10.58
CA ARG A 51 -0.15 -29.45 9.23
C ARG A 51 -0.16 -30.68 8.33
N GLU A 52 0.93 -31.43 8.31
CA GLU A 52 1.06 -32.65 7.52
C GLU A 52 0.08 -33.73 7.95
N LYS A 53 -0.10 -33.96 9.27
CA LYS A 53 -1.13 -34.86 9.81
C LYS A 53 -2.55 -34.44 9.41
N ALA A 54 -2.78 -33.15 9.18
CA ALA A 54 -4.05 -32.59 8.70
C ALA A 54 -4.12 -32.50 7.16
N GLY A 55 -3.18 -33.10 6.42
CA GLY A 55 -3.15 -33.08 4.94
C GLY A 55 -2.79 -31.73 4.32
N SER A 56 -2.29 -30.77 5.11
CA SER A 56 -1.86 -29.45 4.64
C SER A 56 -0.37 -29.41 4.35
N TYR A 57 0.05 -28.58 3.39
CA TYR A 57 1.47 -28.36 3.11
C TYR A 57 2.19 -27.71 4.29
N PRO A 58 3.42 -28.15 4.63
CA PRO A 58 4.20 -27.55 5.69
C PRO A 58 4.73 -26.16 5.27
N ALA A 59 4.82 -25.24 6.22
CA ALA A 59 5.47 -23.95 6.06
C ALA A 59 6.96 -24.09 6.40
N ASN A 60 7.73 -24.69 5.47
CA ASN A 60 9.12 -25.09 5.69
C ASN A 60 10.15 -24.08 5.18
N THR A 61 9.75 -22.93 4.65
CA THR A 61 10.69 -21.89 4.19
C THR A 61 10.05 -20.52 4.34
N LEU A 62 10.90 -19.49 4.36
CA LEU A 62 10.47 -18.11 4.14
C LEU A 62 10.85 -17.68 2.72
N TRP A 63 9.99 -16.84 2.15
CA TRP A 63 10.23 -16.18 0.88
C TRP A 63 10.59 -14.71 1.13
N PHE A 64 11.77 -14.29 0.68
CA PHE A 64 12.22 -12.92 0.82
C PHE A 64 11.95 -12.15 -0.48
N SER A 65 11.15 -11.09 -0.41
CA SER A 65 10.83 -10.23 -1.55
C SER A 65 10.65 -8.77 -1.12
N GLY A 66 10.64 -7.85 -2.09
CA GLY A 66 10.37 -6.44 -1.84
C GLY A 66 11.47 -5.71 -1.07
N GLY A 67 12.73 -6.09 -1.27
CA GLY A 67 13.87 -5.42 -0.65
C GLY A 67 13.90 -3.92 -0.93
N GLY A 68 14.31 -3.13 0.07
CA GLY A 68 14.40 -1.68 -0.04
C GLY A 68 15.29 -1.09 1.04
N GLN A 69 15.75 0.14 0.82
CA GLN A 69 16.48 0.90 1.83
C GLN A 69 15.53 1.87 2.51
N LEU A 70 15.68 2.00 3.82
CA LEU A 70 14.93 3.02 4.55
C LEU A 70 15.34 4.40 4.02
N PRO A 71 14.39 5.27 3.62
CA PRO A 71 14.74 6.58 3.10
C PRO A 71 15.40 7.41 4.21
N VAL A 72 16.49 8.10 3.89
CA VAL A 72 17.20 8.95 4.86
C VAL A 72 16.42 10.22 5.17
N LYS A 73 15.59 10.67 4.22
CA LYS A 73 14.71 11.84 4.34
C LYS A 73 13.46 11.63 3.50
N VAL A 74 12.35 12.18 3.96
CA VAL A 74 11.14 12.33 3.15
C VAL A 74 11.38 13.44 2.14
N ARG A 75 11.23 13.15 0.85
CA ARG A 75 11.28 14.19 -0.18
C ARG A 75 10.08 15.12 0.00
N ASP A 76 10.37 16.40 0.19
CA ASP A 76 9.41 17.51 0.25
C ASP A 76 8.35 17.40 1.38
N SER A 77 8.80 17.56 2.63
CA SER A 77 7.93 17.74 3.81
C SER A 77 7.22 19.09 3.85
N SER A 78 7.49 20.00 2.90
CA SER A 78 6.88 21.34 2.87
C SER A 78 5.39 21.29 2.51
N GLN A 79 4.98 20.30 1.73
CA GLN A 79 3.59 20.08 1.37
C GLN A 79 2.92 19.25 2.46
N LYS A 80 2.31 19.95 3.42
CA LYS A 80 1.43 19.32 4.41
C LYS A 80 0.27 18.62 3.69
N LYS A 81 0.10 17.34 3.96
CA LYS A 81 -0.92 16.47 3.33
C LYS A 81 -1.74 15.80 4.41
N THR A 82 -3.04 15.66 4.17
CA THR A 82 -3.88 14.79 5.00
C THR A 82 -3.73 13.37 4.47
N ILE A 83 -3.02 12.52 5.20
CA ILE A 83 -2.89 11.10 4.86
C ILE A 83 -3.92 10.34 5.69
N LEU A 84 -4.73 9.52 5.02
CA LEU A 84 -5.81 8.72 5.57
C LEU A 84 -5.64 7.29 5.12
N THR A 85 -5.31 6.43 6.07
CA THR A 85 -4.97 5.03 5.80
C THR A 85 -5.17 4.16 7.04
N ASN A 86 -5.63 2.93 6.81
CA ASN A 86 -5.69 1.88 7.82
C ASN A 86 -4.50 0.90 7.70
N LEU A 87 -3.58 1.11 6.74
CA LEU A 87 -2.40 0.28 6.61
C LEU A 87 -1.46 0.50 7.79
N LYS A 88 -1.12 -0.59 8.48
CA LYS A 88 -0.15 -0.57 9.58
C LYS A 88 1.20 -0.02 9.16
N LEU A 89 1.60 -0.27 7.90
CA LEU A 89 2.81 0.28 7.29
C LEU A 89 2.84 1.81 7.46
N PHE A 90 1.84 2.52 6.96
CA PHE A 90 1.78 3.98 7.05
C PHE A 90 1.61 4.47 8.49
N GLN A 91 0.85 3.77 9.33
CA GLN A 91 0.77 4.13 10.77
C GLN A 91 2.15 4.17 11.43
N ASN A 92 3.03 3.23 11.05
CA ASN A 92 4.38 3.14 11.61
C ASN A 92 5.39 4.07 10.92
N VAL A 93 5.08 4.63 9.74
CA VAL A 93 5.96 5.63 9.08
C VAL A 93 6.19 6.84 9.98
N ASN A 94 5.22 7.22 10.82
CA ASN A 94 5.35 8.36 11.74
C ASN A 94 6.43 8.13 12.82
N LEU A 95 6.74 6.86 13.14
CA LEU A 95 7.83 6.51 14.07
C LEU A 95 9.20 6.82 13.46
N LEU A 96 9.31 6.72 12.13
CA LEU A 96 10.56 6.92 11.40
C LEU A 96 10.68 8.37 10.89
N PHE A 97 9.53 9.00 10.60
CA PHE A 97 9.43 10.36 10.07
C PHE A 97 8.32 11.14 10.80
N PRO A 98 8.57 11.60 12.04
CA PRO A 98 7.60 12.34 12.84
C PRO A 98 7.08 13.63 12.20
N GLU A 99 7.82 14.16 11.21
CA GLU A 99 7.42 15.31 10.42
C GLU A 99 6.23 15.02 9.50
N ILE A 100 5.96 13.76 9.17
CA ILE A 100 4.80 13.37 8.37
C ILE A 100 3.58 13.26 9.28
N GLN A 101 2.76 14.31 9.34
CA GLN A 101 1.47 14.22 10.02
C GLN A 101 0.53 13.28 9.27
N MET A 102 0.21 12.14 9.89
CA MET A 102 -0.74 11.15 9.38
C MET A 102 -1.95 11.04 10.30
N SER A 103 -3.12 10.84 9.70
CA SER A 103 -4.36 10.55 10.40
C SER A 103 -4.84 9.16 10.00
N THR A 104 -5.16 8.32 10.98
CA THR A 104 -5.91 7.08 10.68
C THR A 104 -7.36 7.43 10.47
N TYR A 105 -8.05 6.69 9.61
CA TYR A 105 -9.50 6.72 9.58
C TYR A 105 -10.05 5.44 10.23
N ASN A 106 -11.18 5.59 10.92
CA ASN A 106 -11.97 4.49 11.43
C ASN A 106 -13.24 4.40 10.58
N HIS A 107 -13.59 3.20 10.11
CA HIS A 107 -14.79 2.95 9.30
C HIS A 107 -16.09 3.32 10.04
N ASN A 108 -16.02 3.38 11.36
CA ASN A 108 -17.12 3.71 12.25
C ASN A 108 -17.13 5.19 12.68
N GLU A 109 -16.13 5.99 12.31
CA GLU A 109 -16.09 7.42 12.60
C GLU A 109 -16.50 8.23 11.38
N THR A 110 -17.25 9.30 11.62
CA THR A 110 -17.55 10.31 10.60
C THR A 110 -16.25 10.91 10.10
N PHE A 111 -16.07 10.96 8.78
CA PHE A 111 -14.94 11.62 8.15
C PHE A 111 -14.79 13.05 8.69
N LYS A 112 -13.61 13.37 9.21
CA LYS A 112 -13.28 14.73 9.68
C LYS A 112 -12.79 15.57 8.52
N ALA A 113 -13.13 16.85 8.56
CA ALA A 113 -12.73 17.84 7.56
C ALA A 113 -11.25 17.74 7.18
N LEU A 114 -10.94 17.91 5.90
CA LEU A 114 -9.55 17.93 5.44
C LEU A 114 -8.75 19.03 6.15
N LYS A 115 -7.55 18.68 6.61
CA LYS A 115 -6.65 19.65 7.26
C LYS A 115 -5.89 20.49 6.23
N TYR A 116 -5.66 19.93 5.04
CA TYR A 116 -4.85 20.53 3.98
C TYR A 116 -5.50 20.35 2.60
N ASP A 117 -5.07 21.17 1.64
CA ASP A 117 -5.51 21.18 0.23
C ASP A 117 -5.03 19.96 -0.57
N SER A 118 -4.27 19.04 0.04
CA SER A 118 -3.83 17.80 -0.57
C SER A 118 -4.10 16.65 0.39
N ALA A 119 -4.67 15.57 -0.14
CA ALA A 119 -4.96 14.40 0.66
C ALA A 119 -4.64 13.08 -0.07
N TYR A 120 -4.17 12.11 0.70
CA TYR A 120 -3.85 10.77 0.27
C TYR A 120 -4.75 9.80 1.01
N PHE A 121 -5.53 9.03 0.26
CA PHE A 121 -6.44 8.04 0.76
C PHE A 121 -5.99 6.67 0.29
N HIS A 122 -5.77 5.76 1.22
CA HIS A 122 -5.52 4.36 0.91
C HIS A 122 -6.57 3.49 1.56
N PHE A 123 -7.24 2.69 0.75
CA PHE A 123 -8.23 1.72 1.19
C PHE A 123 -7.77 0.31 0.79
N ASN A 124 -8.00 -0.67 1.68
CA ASN A 124 -7.71 -2.07 1.37
C ASN A 124 -8.79 -2.69 0.46
N SER A 125 -10.01 -2.17 0.50
CA SER A 125 -11.15 -2.56 -0.34
C SER A 125 -11.98 -1.34 -0.71
N ASP A 126 -12.84 -1.48 -1.72
CA ASP A 126 -13.78 -0.46 -2.18
C ASP A 126 -15.08 -0.40 -1.35
N GLU A 127 -15.31 -1.36 -0.46
CA GLU A 127 -16.52 -1.53 0.35
C GLU A 127 -17.00 -0.22 1.03
N TYR A 128 -16.05 0.61 1.49
CA TYR A 128 -16.34 1.87 2.18
C TYR A 128 -16.07 3.11 1.33
N LEU A 129 -15.55 2.94 0.11
CA LEU A 129 -15.04 4.04 -0.69
C LEU A 129 -16.16 5.04 -1.07
N SER A 130 -17.35 4.54 -1.41
CA SER A 130 -18.51 5.40 -1.72
C SER A 130 -18.86 6.34 -0.57
N ARG A 131 -18.95 5.81 0.66
CA ARG A 131 -19.23 6.60 1.87
C ARG A 131 -18.19 7.71 2.07
N TYR A 132 -16.90 7.41 1.92
CA TYR A 132 -15.84 8.42 2.07
C TYR A 132 -15.85 9.46 0.94
N LEU A 133 -16.17 9.03 -0.29
CA LEU A 133 -16.31 9.93 -1.42
C LEU A 133 -17.48 10.91 -1.23
N ASP A 134 -18.62 10.47 -0.71
CA ASP A 134 -19.77 11.33 -0.47
C ASP A 134 -19.43 12.47 0.50
N TYR A 135 -18.81 12.15 1.65
CA TYR A 135 -18.32 13.16 2.60
C TYR A 135 -17.35 14.15 1.94
N PHE A 136 -16.42 13.63 1.15
CA PHE A 136 -15.44 14.46 0.47
C PHE A 136 -16.09 15.36 -0.59
N PHE A 137 -17.04 14.85 -1.37
CA PHE A 137 -17.75 15.62 -2.38
C PHE A 137 -18.59 16.75 -1.75
N ASP A 138 -19.22 16.50 -0.60
CA ASP A 138 -19.92 17.54 0.13
C ASP A 138 -18.97 18.63 0.66
N GLU A 139 -17.77 18.25 1.10
CA GLU A 139 -16.75 19.22 1.50
C GLU A 139 -16.18 20.01 0.32
N LEU A 140 -16.05 19.41 -0.87
CA LEU A 140 -15.69 20.13 -2.09
C LEU A 140 -16.74 21.17 -2.49
N LYS A 141 -18.03 20.83 -2.37
CA LYS A 141 -19.15 21.74 -2.66
C LYS A 141 -19.16 22.95 -1.71
N SER A 142 -18.66 22.80 -0.48
CA SER A 142 -18.56 23.88 0.52
C SER A 142 -17.67 25.07 0.11
N LYS A 143 -16.90 24.94 -0.99
CA LYS A 143 -15.93 25.93 -1.52
C LYS A 143 -14.74 26.26 -0.61
N LYS A 144 -14.62 25.60 0.56
CA LYS A 144 -13.52 25.81 1.53
C LYS A 144 -12.11 25.65 0.91
N TYR A 145 -11.95 24.71 -0.02
CA TYR A 145 -10.66 24.41 -0.64
C TYR A 145 -10.62 24.89 -2.09
N LYS A 146 -9.61 25.68 -2.47
CA LYS A 146 -9.48 26.25 -3.83
C LYS A 146 -8.93 25.23 -4.84
N LYS A 147 -8.08 24.32 -4.38
CA LYS A 147 -7.47 23.25 -5.16
C LYS A 147 -7.44 22.02 -4.25
N ILE A 148 -7.86 20.86 -4.77
CA ILE A 148 -7.66 19.58 -4.07
C ILE A 148 -6.97 18.60 -4.99
N ALA A 149 -5.90 17.99 -4.51
CA ALA A 149 -5.30 16.79 -5.09
C ALA A 149 -5.63 15.60 -4.19
N LEU A 150 -6.43 14.68 -4.71
CA LEU A 150 -6.74 13.40 -4.09
C LEU A 150 -6.05 12.28 -4.81
N ARG A 151 -5.34 11.46 -4.05
CA ARG A 151 -4.86 10.17 -4.51
C ARG A 151 -5.63 9.10 -3.73
N ILE A 152 -6.40 8.29 -4.44
CA ILE A 152 -7.19 7.19 -3.87
C ILE A 152 -6.60 5.90 -4.40
N VAL A 153 -6.06 5.07 -3.50
CA VAL A 153 -5.51 3.76 -3.82
C VAL A 153 -6.45 2.67 -3.29
N VAL A 154 -6.85 1.74 -4.16
CA VAL A 154 -7.64 0.56 -3.83
C VAL A 154 -6.97 -0.65 -4.45
N GLY A 155 -6.42 -1.54 -3.62
CA GLY A 155 -5.59 -2.64 -4.09
C GLY A 155 -4.43 -2.13 -4.96
N ASN A 156 -4.38 -2.56 -6.22
CA ASN A 156 -3.34 -2.19 -7.18
C ASN A 156 -3.73 -0.99 -8.06
N ALA A 157 -4.94 -0.45 -7.92
CA ALA A 157 -5.44 0.64 -8.73
C ALA A 157 -5.32 1.98 -8.00
N CYS A 158 -4.96 3.03 -8.73
CA CYS A 158 -4.78 4.37 -8.18
C CYS A 158 -5.54 5.40 -9.00
N LEU A 159 -6.51 6.07 -8.38
CA LEU A 159 -7.25 7.17 -8.95
C LEU A 159 -6.67 8.51 -8.45
N LEU A 160 -6.25 9.35 -9.39
CA LEU A 160 -5.81 10.72 -9.11
C LEU A 160 -6.90 11.70 -9.53
N ILE A 161 -7.49 12.40 -8.55
CA ILE A 161 -8.46 13.47 -8.80
C ILE A 161 -7.78 14.79 -8.47
N THR A 162 -7.70 15.69 -9.43
CA THR A 162 -7.26 17.07 -9.20
C THR A 162 -8.36 18.03 -9.57
N THR A 163 -8.61 19.02 -8.71
CA THR A 163 -9.57 20.08 -8.99
C THR A 163 -8.83 21.41 -9.14
N SER A 164 -9.18 22.17 -10.19
CA SER A 164 -8.86 23.59 -10.32
C SER A 164 -10.13 24.41 -10.13
N SER A 165 -10.00 25.70 -9.82
CA SER A 165 -11.13 26.63 -9.62
C SER A 165 -12.14 26.63 -10.78
N LEU A 166 -11.71 26.33 -12.01
CA LEU A 166 -12.55 26.22 -13.22
C LEU A 166 -13.16 24.81 -13.42
N GLY A 167 -12.59 23.76 -12.82
CA GLY A 167 -13.09 22.39 -12.92
C GLY A 167 -14.33 22.11 -12.07
N LYS A 168 -14.58 22.95 -11.05
CA LYS A 168 -15.75 22.86 -10.15
C LYS A 168 -17.10 23.10 -10.84
N PHE A 169 -17.11 23.53 -12.09
CA PHE A 169 -18.35 23.68 -12.84
C PHE A 169 -18.76 22.38 -13.54
N LYS A 170 -17.87 21.39 -13.76
CA LYS A 170 -18.21 20.20 -14.56
C LYS A 170 -18.86 19.04 -13.78
N PHE A 171 -19.69 19.32 -12.77
CA PHE A 171 -20.42 18.30 -11.99
C PHE A 171 -21.58 17.62 -12.75
N TRP A 172 -21.84 18.02 -13.99
CA TRP A 172 -22.87 17.49 -14.90
C TRP A 172 -22.37 16.35 -15.81
N LYS A 173 -21.22 15.74 -15.54
CA LYS A 173 -20.81 14.51 -16.24
C LYS A 173 -21.64 13.32 -15.74
N ALA A 174 -21.92 12.37 -16.62
CA ALA A 174 -22.63 11.13 -16.27
C ALA A 174 -22.01 10.46 -15.04
N LYS A 175 -22.85 10.01 -14.11
CA LYS A 175 -22.41 9.22 -12.94
C LYS A 175 -21.71 7.96 -13.46
N LYS A 176 -20.45 7.79 -13.09
CA LYS A 176 -19.68 6.57 -13.36
C LYS A 176 -19.60 5.74 -12.10
N VAL A 177 -19.64 4.41 -12.26
CA VAL A 177 -19.40 3.51 -11.14
C VAL A 177 -17.91 3.55 -10.82
N ILE A 178 -17.56 3.48 -9.53
CA ILE A 178 -16.18 3.58 -9.06
C ILE A 178 -15.28 2.52 -9.71
N SER A 179 -15.79 1.30 -9.91
CA SER A 179 -15.08 0.22 -10.62
C SER A 179 -14.69 0.60 -12.06
N GLU A 180 -15.53 1.35 -12.77
CA GLU A 180 -15.23 1.83 -14.13
C GLU A 180 -14.11 2.87 -14.15
N LEU A 181 -13.89 3.59 -13.04
CA LEU A 181 -12.83 4.60 -12.94
C LEU A 181 -11.46 3.98 -12.68
N PHE A 182 -11.41 2.83 -12.00
CA PHE A 182 -10.17 2.09 -11.74
C PHE A 182 -9.76 1.18 -12.90
N ASN A 183 -10.73 0.70 -13.71
CA ASN A 183 -10.48 -0.17 -14.87
C ASN A 183 -10.20 0.59 -16.18
N ALA A 184 -10.26 1.92 -16.18
CA ALA A 184 -10.06 2.76 -17.38
C ALA A 184 -8.59 3.18 -17.61
N SER A 185 -7.62 2.44 -17.05
CA SER A 185 -6.18 2.74 -17.14
C SER A 185 -5.47 1.78 -18.08
#